data_AF-A0A4Q8M1A7-F1
#
_entry.id   AF-A0A4Q8M1A7-F1
#
_cell.length_a   1.000
_cell.length_b   1.000
_cell.length_c   1.000
_cell.angle_alpha   90.00
_cell.angle_beta   90.00
_cell.angle_gamma   90.00
#
_symmetry.space_group_name_H-M   'P 1'
#
loop_
_entity.id
_entity.type
_entity.pdbx_description
1 polymer ?
#
loop_
_entity_poly.entity_id
_entity_poly.type
_entity_poly.pdbx_seq_one_letter_code
_entity_poly.pdbx_strand_id
1 'polypeptide(L)'
;MSIRRVLQAGLPGTAALMLSACGSVGWMFGGHDTPPGEVPVEHFSCESKDQNLKYCDVDTSAGVRLTRQVSNMPCIKGRTWDYGRFGVWVDHGCRGEFISGAGDDDGGEFDLRHKVLRCESQDQQRRRCDAQVTSPPATLLRQLSDTACKEGSTWGWDAQGVWVDGGCRGLFRVR
;
A
#
# COMPACT_ATOMS: atom_id res chain seq x y z
N MET A 1 23.58 57.58 -63.84
CA MET A 1 24.85 56.95 -63.39
C MET A 1 24.64 55.45 -63.49
N SER A 2 25.03 54.78 -64.58
CA SER A 2 26.42 54.39 -64.91
C SER A 2 27.11 53.73 -63.70
N ILE A 3 27.67 52.52 -63.75
CA ILE A 3 28.26 51.80 -64.88
C ILE A 3 28.59 50.37 -64.39
N ARG A 4 28.30 49.40 -65.29
CA ARG A 4 29.10 48.23 -65.71
C ARG A 4 29.75 47.34 -64.62
N ARG A 5 29.40 46.04 -64.58
CA ARG A 5 29.93 44.94 -65.43
C ARG A 5 31.42 44.69 -65.21
N VAL A 6 31.76 43.42 -64.98
CA VAL A 6 32.98 42.63 -65.35
C VAL A 6 33.08 41.51 -64.30
N LEU A 7 33.30 40.22 -64.58
CA LEU A 7 33.35 39.34 -65.76
C LEU A 7 33.42 37.89 -65.19
N GLN A 8 33.09 36.89 -66.01
CA GLN A 8 33.78 35.60 -66.26
C GLN A 8 34.65 34.96 -65.14
N ALA A 9 34.76 33.65 -64.94
CA ALA A 9 34.59 32.42 -65.72
C ALA A 9 34.50 31.27 -64.68
N GLY A 10 33.91 30.09 -64.92
CA GLY A 10 34.43 29.07 -65.82
C GLY A 10 34.23 27.69 -65.14
N LEU A 11 33.45 26.81 -65.80
CA LEU A 11 33.53 25.34 -66.01
C LEU A 11 34.56 24.49 -65.19
N PRO A 12 34.54 23.14 -65.26
CA PRO A 12 33.43 22.15 -65.21
C PRO A 12 33.77 20.92 -64.32
N GLY A 13 32.77 20.09 -63.99
CA GLY A 13 32.99 18.73 -63.45
C GLY A 13 33.51 18.72 -62.00
N THR A 14 33.28 17.71 -61.18
CA THR A 14 32.85 16.33 -61.39
C THR A 14 31.91 15.95 -60.25
N ALA A 15 31.04 15.00 -60.55
CA ALA A 15 30.12 14.39 -59.62
C ALA A 15 30.83 13.73 -58.42
N ALA A 16 30.02 13.53 -57.38
CA ALA A 16 30.20 12.62 -56.27
C ALA A 16 31.19 13.09 -55.17
N LEU A 17 30.64 13.45 -54.01
CA LEU A 17 30.36 12.46 -52.97
C LEU A 17 29.45 13.09 -51.91
N MET A 18 28.42 12.34 -51.56
CA MET A 18 27.46 12.64 -50.51
C MET A 18 28.19 12.79 -49.17
N LEU A 19 28.07 13.96 -48.55
CA LEU A 19 28.02 14.04 -47.09
C LEU A 19 26.78 14.84 -46.73
N SER A 20 25.72 14.07 -46.46
CA SER A 20 24.53 14.50 -45.77
C SER A 20 24.89 15.28 -44.52
N ALA A 21 24.57 16.56 -44.52
CA ALA A 21 24.21 17.27 -43.31
C ALA A 21 22.94 18.06 -43.61
N CYS A 22 21.83 17.34 -43.85
CA CYS A 22 20.53 17.92 -43.56
C CYS A 22 20.48 18.03 -42.04
N GLY A 23 20.90 19.20 -41.54
CA GLY A 23 20.62 19.64 -40.18
C GLY A 23 19.11 19.60 -40.00
N SER A 24 18.62 18.46 -39.56
CA SER A 24 17.26 18.32 -39.08
C SER A 24 17.26 19.05 -37.76
N VAL A 25 16.56 20.17 -37.70
CA VAL A 25 16.08 20.77 -36.45
C VAL A 25 15.16 19.71 -35.83
N GLY A 26 15.78 18.72 -35.18
CA GLY A 26 15.12 17.64 -34.47
C GLY A 26 14.65 18.20 -33.15
N TRP A 27 13.40 18.66 -33.12
CA TRP A 27 12.48 18.65 -31.98
C TRP A 27 13.12 18.28 -30.64
N MET A 28 13.49 19.31 -29.88
CA MET A 28 14.11 19.24 -28.55
C MET A 28 13.14 18.82 -27.43
N PHE A 29 12.16 17.96 -27.70
CA PHE A 29 11.23 17.45 -26.69
C PHE A 29 10.85 16.00 -27.02
N GLY A 30 11.84 15.11 -26.95
CA GLY A 30 11.57 13.69 -26.73
C GLY A 30 11.10 13.51 -25.29
N GLY A 31 9.85 13.89 -25.02
CA GLY A 31 9.15 13.41 -23.84
C GLY A 31 9.16 11.89 -23.91
N HIS A 32 9.83 11.26 -22.96
CA HIS A 32 9.56 9.86 -22.67
C HIS A 32 8.12 9.83 -22.14
N ASP A 33 7.15 9.67 -23.05
CA ASP A 33 5.80 9.23 -22.75
C ASP A 33 5.93 7.87 -22.06
N THR A 34 6.24 7.91 -20.77
CA THR A 34 6.03 6.78 -19.89
C THR A 34 4.51 6.70 -19.80
N PRO A 35 3.87 5.62 -20.28
CA PRO A 35 2.45 5.41 -20.06
C PRO A 35 2.17 5.63 -18.58
N PRO A 36 1.05 6.28 -18.19
CA PRO A 36 0.70 6.41 -16.78
C PRO A 36 0.79 5.01 -16.19
N GLY A 37 1.68 4.83 -15.22
CA GLY A 37 2.05 3.52 -14.71
C GLY A 37 0.78 2.76 -14.36
N GLU A 38 0.51 1.69 -15.10
CA GLU A 38 -0.40 0.65 -14.65
C GLU A 38 0.14 0.22 -13.29
N VAL A 39 -0.48 0.70 -12.22
CA VAL A 39 -0.32 0.10 -10.90
C VAL A 39 -0.73 -1.35 -11.09
N PRO A 40 0.19 -2.32 -10.98
CA PRO A 40 -0.14 -3.70 -11.24
C PRO A 40 -1.22 -4.12 -10.27
N VAL A 41 -2.40 -4.46 -10.80
CA VAL A 41 -3.49 -4.98 -9.97
C VAL A 41 -3.13 -6.41 -9.61
N GLU A 42 -2.70 -6.64 -8.36
CA GLU A 42 -2.32 -7.97 -7.89
C GLU A 42 -3.50 -8.62 -7.17
N HIS A 43 -3.87 -9.82 -7.63
CA HIS A 43 -4.86 -10.65 -6.97
C HIS A 43 -4.18 -11.53 -5.92
N PHE A 44 -4.66 -11.49 -4.69
CA PHE A 44 -4.15 -12.33 -3.60
C PHE A 44 -5.28 -12.83 -2.69
N SER A 45 -5.09 -14.00 -2.10
CA SER A 45 -6.01 -14.56 -1.11
C SER A 45 -5.46 -14.33 0.31
N CYS A 46 -6.27 -13.77 1.20
CA CYS A 46 -5.94 -13.64 2.62
C CYS A 46 -7.01 -14.30 3.47
N GLU A 47 -6.59 -15.22 4.35
CA GLU A 47 -7.51 -16.12 5.03
C GLU A 47 -7.23 -16.24 6.52
N SER A 48 -8.22 -15.91 7.36
CA SER A 48 -8.23 -16.26 8.78
C SER A 48 -8.68 -17.72 8.94
N LYS A 49 -7.71 -18.62 9.13
CA LYS A 49 -7.96 -20.01 9.54
C LYS A 49 -8.04 -20.06 11.07
N ASP A 50 -8.98 -20.84 11.58
CA ASP A 50 -9.22 -21.04 13.02
C ASP A 50 -9.58 -19.77 13.80
N GLN A 51 -10.20 -18.79 13.15
CA GLN A 51 -10.63 -17.51 13.74
C GLN A 51 -9.49 -16.64 14.30
N ASN A 52 -8.25 -16.94 13.92
CA ASN A 52 -7.08 -16.17 14.34
C ASN A 52 -6.82 -14.98 13.41
N LEU A 53 -6.31 -13.89 13.96
CA LEU A 53 -5.83 -12.76 13.17
C LEU A 53 -4.71 -13.22 12.24
N LYS A 54 -4.84 -12.90 10.95
CA LYS A 54 -3.83 -13.14 9.93
C LYS A 54 -3.48 -11.84 9.24
N TYR A 55 -2.19 -11.68 8.97
CA TYR A 55 -1.62 -10.53 8.27
C TYR A 55 -1.01 -11.01 6.96
N CYS A 56 -1.38 -10.36 5.86
CA CYS A 56 -0.85 -10.59 4.53
C CYS A 56 -0.05 -9.36 4.12
N ASP A 57 1.26 -9.53 3.94
CA ASP A 57 2.17 -8.49 3.50
C ASP A 57 2.02 -8.32 1.99
N VAL A 58 1.36 -7.24 1.60
CA VAL A 58 1.03 -6.91 0.21
C VAL A 58 1.17 -5.40 0.03
N ASP A 59 1.62 -4.98 -1.16
CA ASP A 59 1.67 -3.55 -1.47
C ASP A 59 0.26 -3.02 -1.67
N THR A 60 -0.24 -2.24 -0.71
CA THR A 60 -1.56 -1.61 -0.79
C THR A 60 -1.46 -0.12 -1.13
N SER A 61 -0.33 0.33 -1.67
CA SER A 61 -0.08 1.75 -2.01
C SER A 61 -1.15 2.36 -2.89
N ALA A 62 -1.76 1.57 -3.78
CA ALA A 62 -2.87 1.95 -4.65
C ALA A 62 -4.23 1.33 -4.20
N GLY A 63 -4.38 1.14 -2.88
CA GLY A 63 -5.61 0.67 -2.25
C GLY A 63 -5.82 -0.84 -2.35
N VAL A 64 -6.77 -1.36 -1.56
CA VAL A 64 -7.19 -2.77 -1.59
C VAL A 64 -8.70 -2.86 -1.64
N ARG A 65 -9.20 -3.78 -2.46
CA ARG A 65 -10.62 -4.11 -2.55
C ARG A 65 -10.84 -5.59 -2.36
N LEU A 66 -11.87 -5.95 -1.60
CA LEU A 66 -12.35 -7.33 -1.52
C LEU A 66 -13.12 -7.64 -2.80
N THR A 67 -12.64 -8.62 -3.57
CA THR A 67 -13.25 -9.01 -4.85
C THR A 67 -14.21 -10.17 -4.66
N ARG A 68 -13.87 -11.12 -3.77
CA ARG A 68 -14.68 -12.31 -3.54
C ARG A 68 -14.60 -12.76 -2.09
N GLN A 69 -15.74 -13.01 -1.47
CA GLN A 69 -15.78 -13.71 -0.18
C GLN A 69 -15.73 -15.22 -0.42
N VAL A 70 -14.79 -15.90 0.25
CA VAL A 70 -14.58 -17.35 0.18
C VAL A 70 -15.11 -18.05 1.43
N SER A 71 -15.13 -17.37 2.59
CA SER A 71 -15.69 -17.89 3.83
C SER A 71 -17.22 -17.76 3.93
N ASN A 72 -17.84 -18.63 4.72
CA ASN A 72 -19.22 -18.44 5.19
C ASN A 72 -19.32 -17.31 6.23
N MET A 73 -18.22 -16.99 6.93
CA MET A 73 -18.14 -15.86 7.83
C MET A 73 -18.06 -14.55 7.03
N PRO A 74 -18.82 -13.51 7.43
CA PRO A 74 -18.88 -12.25 6.68
C PRO A 74 -17.54 -11.50 6.74
N CYS A 75 -17.08 -11.03 5.59
CA CYS A 75 -15.90 -10.17 5.47
C CYS A 75 -16.30 -8.69 5.40
N ILE A 76 -16.30 -8.01 6.55
CA ILE A 76 -16.70 -6.61 6.69
C ILE A 76 -15.47 -5.73 6.96
N LYS A 77 -15.24 -4.72 6.10
CA LYS A 77 -14.13 -3.75 6.24
C LYS A 77 -14.23 -3.02 7.59
N GLY A 78 -13.10 -2.81 8.26
CA GLY A 78 -13.02 -2.22 9.61
C GLY A 78 -13.57 -3.11 10.73
N ARG A 79 -14.04 -4.32 10.40
CA ARG A 79 -14.59 -5.27 11.36
C ARG A 79 -13.82 -6.58 11.37
N THR A 80 -13.90 -7.34 10.31
CA THR A 80 -13.28 -8.67 10.19
C THR A 80 -12.11 -8.67 9.22
N TRP A 81 -11.93 -7.59 8.49
CA TRP A 81 -10.74 -7.31 7.72
C TRP A 81 -10.52 -5.80 7.61
N ASP A 82 -9.28 -5.39 7.41
CA ASP A 82 -8.94 -4.03 7.01
C ASP A 82 -7.55 -4.02 6.37
N TYR A 83 -7.12 -2.86 5.85
CA TYR A 83 -5.80 -2.70 5.25
C TYR A 83 -5.18 -1.35 5.54
N GLY A 84 -3.85 -1.28 5.44
CA GLY A 84 -3.08 -0.05 5.27
C GLY A 84 -1.93 -0.31 4.29
N ARG A 85 -1.22 0.73 3.78
CA ARG A 85 -0.02 0.66 2.87
C ARG A 85 0.96 -0.52 3.02
N PHE A 86 1.03 -1.24 4.14
CA PHE A 86 1.96 -2.36 4.34
C PHE A 86 1.27 -3.72 4.40
N GLY A 87 -0.04 -3.80 4.22
CA GLY A 87 -0.73 -5.07 4.15
C GLY A 87 -2.18 -5.07 4.57
N VAL A 88 -2.76 -6.26 4.48
CA VAL A 88 -4.15 -6.56 4.83
C VAL A 88 -4.15 -7.46 6.05
N TRP A 89 -5.06 -7.22 6.99
CA TRP A 89 -5.35 -8.19 8.03
C TRP A 89 -6.77 -8.72 7.90
N VAL A 90 -6.96 -9.98 8.26
CA VAL A 90 -8.25 -10.69 8.31
C VAL A 90 -8.38 -11.42 9.63
N ASP A 91 -9.59 -11.51 10.17
CA ASP A 91 -9.86 -12.03 11.51
C ASP A 91 -11.26 -12.70 11.56
N HIS A 92 -11.56 -13.38 12.67
CA HIS A 92 -12.88 -14.04 12.91
C HIS A 92 -13.33 -14.98 11.77
N GLY A 93 -12.39 -15.64 11.11
CA GLY A 93 -12.70 -16.60 10.06
C GLY A 93 -13.06 -15.98 8.71
N CYS A 94 -12.88 -14.67 8.54
CA CYS A 94 -12.99 -14.02 7.23
C CYS A 94 -11.90 -14.57 6.28
N ARG A 95 -12.35 -15.04 5.12
CA ARG A 95 -11.50 -15.51 4.02
C ARG A 95 -12.02 -14.89 2.73
N GLY A 96 -11.13 -14.20 2.02
CA GLY A 96 -11.48 -13.50 0.80
C GLY A 96 -10.33 -13.46 -0.19
N GLU A 97 -10.70 -13.28 -1.46
CA GLU A 97 -9.80 -12.86 -2.52
C GLU A 97 -9.87 -11.34 -2.61
N PHE A 98 -8.69 -10.73 -2.61
CA PHE A 98 -8.49 -9.29 -2.62
C PHE A 98 -7.70 -8.91 -3.87
N ILE A 99 -7.84 -7.65 -4.26
CA ILE A 99 -6.99 -7.01 -5.24
C ILE A 99 -6.31 -5.80 -4.62
N SER A 100 -5.01 -5.66 -4.80
CA SER A 100 -4.30 -4.39 -4.57
C SER A 100 -4.23 -3.61 -5.89
N GLY A 101 -4.00 -2.31 -5.83
CA GLY A 101 -3.83 -1.49 -7.05
C GLY A 101 -5.11 -0.99 -7.72
N ALA A 102 -6.28 -1.34 -7.15
CA ALA A 102 -7.60 -1.03 -7.70
C ALA A 102 -8.60 -0.58 -6.62
N GLY A 103 -8.11 0.04 -5.55
CA GLY A 103 -8.97 0.64 -4.54
C GLY A 103 -9.38 2.05 -4.96
N ASP A 104 -10.69 2.32 -4.99
CA ASP A 104 -11.25 3.65 -5.25
C ASP A 104 -11.13 4.60 -4.03
N ASP A 105 -10.68 4.06 -2.90
CA ASP A 105 -10.49 4.79 -1.64
C ASP A 105 -9.06 5.33 -1.57
N ASP A 106 -8.91 6.66 -1.57
CA ASP A 106 -7.70 7.38 -1.20
C ASP A 106 -7.16 6.81 0.12
N GLY A 107 -6.16 5.93 0.04
CA GLY A 107 -5.47 5.24 1.13
C GLY A 107 -6.21 5.24 2.48
N GLY A 108 -6.90 4.13 2.80
CA GLY A 108 -7.65 4.01 4.05
C GLY A 108 -6.91 4.62 5.25
N GLU A 109 -7.66 5.32 6.10
CA GLU A 109 -7.33 6.03 7.35
C GLU A 109 -6.27 5.35 8.27
N PHE A 110 -5.89 4.13 7.97
CA PHE A 110 -4.78 3.40 8.55
C PHE A 110 -3.42 3.97 8.11
N ASP A 111 -2.94 4.94 8.89
CA ASP A 111 -1.53 5.38 8.87
C ASP A 111 -0.59 4.22 9.23
N LEU A 112 0.54 4.24 8.56
CA LEU A 112 1.26 3.05 8.17
C LEU A 112 2.41 2.66 9.00
N ARG A 113 2.72 3.43 10.02
CA ARG A 113 3.56 2.86 11.05
C ARG A 113 2.84 1.85 11.92
N HIS A 114 1.53 1.61 11.77
CA HIS A 114 0.80 0.83 12.74
C HIS A 114 0.43 -0.60 12.31
N LYS A 115 0.92 -1.59 13.06
CA LYS A 115 0.50 -3.00 12.99
C LYS A 115 -0.75 -3.22 13.83
N VAL A 116 -1.64 -4.10 13.38
CA VAL A 116 -2.80 -4.57 14.15
C VAL A 116 -2.44 -5.87 14.85
N LEU A 117 -2.70 -5.93 16.15
CA LEU A 117 -2.42 -7.06 17.02
C LEU A 117 -3.70 -7.49 17.73
N ARG A 118 -4.01 -8.79 17.69
CA ARG A 118 -5.09 -9.38 18.48
C ARG A 118 -4.52 -9.83 19.82
N CYS A 119 -5.05 -9.28 20.92
CA CYS A 119 -4.64 -9.66 22.26
C CYS A 119 -5.84 -9.99 23.15
N GLU A 120 -5.78 -11.13 23.82
CA GLU A 120 -6.93 -11.70 24.52
C GLU A 120 -6.54 -12.28 25.87
N SER A 121 -7.20 -11.81 26.93
CA SER A 121 -7.15 -12.40 28.27
C SER A 121 -8.15 -13.55 28.32
N GLN A 122 -7.68 -14.77 28.07
CA GLN A 122 -8.46 -15.99 28.31
C GLN A 122 -8.38 -16.36 29.79
N ASP A 123 -9.46 -16.91 30.34
CA ASP A 123 -9.55 -17.35 31.75
C ASP A 123 -9.24 -16.27 32.80
N GLN A 124 -9.48 -15.00 32.47
CA GLN A 124 -9.19 -13.83 33.31
C GLN A 124 -7.70 -13.66 33.67
N GLN A 125 -6.80 -14.37 32.99
CA GLN A 125 -5.38 -14.24 33.25
C GLN A 125 -4.79 -13.09 32.43
N ARG A 126 -3.83 -12.37 33.02
CA ARG A 126 -3.07 -11.37 32.28
C ARG A 126 -2.29 -12.04 31.14
N ARG A 127 -2.49 -11.54 29.93
CA ARG A 127 -1.78 -11.97 28.72
C ARG A 127 -1.03 -10.78 28.14
N ARG A 128 0.18 -11.01 27.67
CA ARG A 128 0.96 -10.04 26.90
C ARG A 128 1.11 -10.55 25.48
N CYS A 129 0.96 -9.64 24.53
CA CYS A 129 1.19 -9.86 23.13
C CYS A 129 2.37 -9.00 22.71
N ASP A 130 3.49 -9.68 22.45
CA ASP A 130 4.75 -9.02 22.15
C ASP A 130 4.66 -8.30 20.82
N ALA A 131 4.93 -7.01 20.85
CA ALA A 131 5.02 -6.17 19.68
C ALA A 131 5.98 -5.03 20.05
N GLN A 132 7.05 -4.85 19.27
CA GLN A 132 7.96 -3.73 19.50
C GLN A 132 7.18 -2.43 19.28
N VAL A 133 6.93 -1.71 20.38
CA VAL A 133 6.28 -0.41 20.36
C VAL A 133 7.38 0.65 20.34
N THR A 134 7.65 1.16 19.15
CA THR A 134 8.69 2.16 18.87
C THR A 134 8.24 3.56 19.26
N SER A 135 6.93 3.80 19.36
CA SER A 135 6.37 5.09 19.76
C SER A 135 5.01 4.93 20.50
N PRO A 136 4.76 5.66 21.60
CA PRO A 136 3.43 5.78 22.20
C PRO A 136 2.37 6.35 21.22
N PRO A 137 1.07 6.01 21.31
CA PRO A 137 0.42 4.97 22.12
C PRO A 137 -0.12 3.80 21.29
N ALA A 138 -0.11 2.60 21.89
CA ALA A 138 -0.99 1.56 21.40
C ALA A 138 -2.44 2.00 21.58
N THR A 139 -3.28 1.79 20.58
CA THR A 139 -4.70 2.19 20.64
C THR A 139 -5.59 0.98 20.50
N LEU A 140 -6.61 0.88 21.36
CA LEU A 140 -7.67 -0.11 21.18
C LEU A 140 -8.46 0.27 19.93
N LEU A 141 -8.37 -0.55 18.89
CA LEU A 141 -9.17 -0.40 17.66
C LEU A 141 -10.56 -0.95 17.86
N ARG A 142 -10.64 -2.13 18.47
CA ARG A 142 -11.89 -2.86 18.59
C ARG A 142 -11.90 -3.76 19.81
N GLN A 143 -12.98 -3.70 20.57
CA GLN A 143 -13.25 -4.65 21.63
C GLN A 143 -13.89 -5.92 21.06
N LEU A 144 -13.37 -7.09 21.48
CA LEU A 144 -13.83 -8.43 21.12
C LEU A 144 -14.48 -9.16 22.30
N SER A 145 -14.24 -8.73 23.54
CA SER A 145 -14.88 -9.26 24.75
C SER A 145 -16.13 -8.47 25.15
N ASP A 146 -17.02 -9.12 25.90
CA ASP A 146 -18.09 -8.40 26.62
C ASP A 146 -17.52 -7.60 27.81
N THR A 147 -16.45 -8.09 28.42
CA THR A 147 -15.69 -7.33 29.42
C THR A 147 -15.11 -6.07 28.79
N ALA A 148 -15.36 -4.93 29.41
CA ALA A 148 -14.86 -3.64 28.95
C ALA A 148 -13.33 -3.60 28.95
N CYS A 149 -12.76 -3.24 27.81
CA CYS A 149 -11.33 -2.99 27.66
C CYS A 149 -11.01 -1.52 28.01
N LYS A 150 -10.65 -1.27 29.27
CA LYS A 150 -10.26 0.05 29.77
C LYS A 150 -8.74 0.17 29.91
N GLU A 151 -8.16 1.19 29.28
CA GLU A 151 -6.73 1.45 29.35
C GLU A 151 -6.31 1.73 30.80
N GLY A 152 -5.17 1.17 31.22
CA GLY A 152 -4.65 1.25 32.59
C GLY A 152 -5.36 0.35 33.60
N SER A 153 -6.49 -0.28 33.24
CA SER A 153 -7.25 -1.16 34.14
C SER A 153 -7.25 -2.61 33.66
N THR A 154 -7.79 -2.86 32.47
CA THR A 154 -7.91 -4.22 31.90
C THR A 154 -7.04 -4.40 30.66
N TRP A 155 -6.40 -3.34 30.18
CA TRP A 155 -5.35 -3.44 29.17
C TRP A 155 -4.40 -2.25 29.30
N GLY A 156 -3.24 -2.36 28.68
CA GLY A 156 -2.30 -1.27 28.54
C GLY A 156 -1.18 -1.67 27.59
N TRP A 157 -0.19 -0.81 27.47
CA TRP A 157 0.95 -1.03 26.58
C TRP A 157 2.23 -0.53 27.22
N ASP A 158 3.35 -1.12 26.79
CA ASP A 158 4.71 -0.76 27.16
C ASP A 158 5.61 -0.93 25.92
N ALA A 159 6.93 -0.75 26.09
CA ALA A 159 7.88 -0.90 24.98
C ALA A 159 7.95 -2.33 24.42
N GLN A 160 7.54 -3.32 25.21
CA GLN A 160 7.58 -4.74 24.88
C GLN A 160 6.29 -5.20 24.18
N GLY A 161 5.17 -4.49 24.37
CA GLY A 161 3.95 -4.75 23.64
C GLY A 161 2.68 -4.33 24.37
N VAL A 162 1.58 -4.99 24.03
CA VAL A 162 0.27 -4.78 24.65
C VAL A 162 0.01 -5.88 25.67
N TRP A 163 -0.50 -5.51 26.83
CA TRP A 163 -1.03 -6.46 27.80
C TRP A 163 -2.53 -6.27 27.96
N VAL A 164 -3.23 -7.37 28.19
CA VAL A 164 -4.67 -7.43 28.47
C VAL A 164 -4.91 -8.30 29.70
N ASP A 165 -5.95 -8.00 30.46
CA ASP A 165 -6.21 -8.56 31.77
C ASP A 165 -7.72 -8.63 32.06
N GLY A 166 -8.10 -9.45 33.05
CA GLY A 166 -9.47 -9.51 33.56
C GLY A 166 -10.53 -9.90 32.51
N GLY A 167 -10.15 -10.61 31.45
CA GLY A 167 -11.08 -11.01 30.38
C GLY A 167 -11.23 -9.99 29.24
N CYS A 168 -10.44 -8.91 29.22
CA CYS A 168 -10.39 -8.01 28.07
C CYS A 168 -9.79 -8.72 26.84
N ARG A 169 -10.49 -8.60 25.70
CA ARG A 169 -10.09 -9.14 24.40
C ARG A 169 -10.29 -8.04 23.36
N GLY A 170 -9.27 -7.77 22.55
CA GLY A 170 -9.30 -6.65 21.63
C GLY A 170 -8.31 -6.74 20.47
N LEU A 171 -8.58 -5.92 19.46
CA LEU A 171 -7.62 -5.56 18.42
C LEU A 171 -6.96 -4.25 18.80
N PHE A 172 -5.64 -4.23 18.77
CA PHE A 172 -4.82 -3.10 19.16
C PHE A 172 -3.96 -2.66 17.99
N ARG A 173 -3.85 -1.35 17.82
CA ARG A 173 -2.96 -0.72 16.85
C ARG A 173 -1.69 -0.30 17.56
N VAL A 174 -0.54 -0.81 17.12
CA VAL A 174 0.79 -0.56 17.69
C VAL A 174 1.74 -0.09 16.60
N ARG A 175 2.78 0.68 16.93
CA ARG A 175 3.74 1.23 15.96
C ARG A 175 5.19 0.86 16.27
#